data_AF-A0A661FEW8-F1
#
_entry.id   AF-A0A661FEW8-F1
#
_cell.length_a   1.000
_cell.length_b   1.000
_cell.length_c   1.000
_cell.angle_alpha   90.00
_cell.angle_beta   90.00
_cell.angle_gamma   90.00
#
_symmetry.space_group_name_H-M   'P 1'
#
loop_
_entity.id
_entity.type
_entity.pdbx_description
1 polymer ?
#
loop_
_entity_poly.entity_id
_entity_poly.type
_entity_poly.pdbx_seq_one_letter_code
_entity_poly.pdbx_strand_id
1 'polypeptide(L)'
;NIPERLEVRGEVVMPIAEFHAFNQHAIANEAKTFVNPRNAAAGSLRQLDSNITAQRPLAFYSYGLGIIENGSLVNSHYQRLQQLKAWGLPLSKEITLETGAQGCFEAYTRLLQNRPTLPYEIDGIVYKVDDIVLQEQLGFIARSPRWATAHKFPAQEEQTRLLDVEFQVGRTGAITPVAILQPVFVGGVTVSRASLHNADEIKRLNLKIGNTVVIRRAADVIPQIVRALPDAQEKSREIIFPTTCPVCDSEIERIEDEAIARCTGGLYCAAQRKEAIKYFASRKAMNIDGLGEKVVEQLVDEDLIHNPADLFNLTAEQLIPLERMADKKANKLIAAITQCKNTTLPKFLLALGIREVGEATARNLANYFLNLEALKHASIEDLLKVDDVGDIVAQHIVAFFRQKHNQEVLQALLDTGIHWPEIKAKEQQAQPLEGKIFVLTGTLTQMDRNEAKQALQALGAKVSGSVSLKTDYVVAGEAAGSKLTKAQELGITILDEAELVNLLN
;
A
#
# COMPACT_ATOMS: atom_id res chain seq x y z
N ASN A 1 21.94 30.19 -9.76
CA ASN A 1 21.21 29.12 -10.47
C ASN A 1 20.56 28.10 -9.55
N ILE A 2 20.49 28.32 -8.23
CA ILE A 2 19.64 27.50 -7.36
C ILE A 2 18.20 28.03 -7.53
N PRO A 3 17.20 27.17 -7.80
CA PRO A 3 15.80 27.58 -7.90
C PRO A 3 15.33 28.27 -6.61
N GLU A 4 14.31 29.12 -6.73
CA GLU A 4 13.75 29.83 -5.58
C GLU A 4 13.23 28.85 -4.51
N ARG A 5 12.53 27.80 -4.97
CA ARG A 5 12.10 26.69 -4.11
C ARG A 5 12.53 25.37 -4.72
N LEU A 6 13.20 24.57 -3.91
CA LEU A 6 13.69 23.24 -4.28
C LEU A 6 13.43 22.26 -3.13
N GLU A 7 12.68 21.19 -3.43
CA GLU A 7 12.56 20.04 -2.52
C GLU A 7 13.57 18.97 -2.91
N VAL A 8 14.49 18.64 -2.00
CA VAL A 8 15.45 17.56 -2.18
C VAL A 8 14.98 16.32 -1.42
N ARG A 9 14.93 15.19 -2.12
CA ARG A 9 14.59 13.89 -1.56
C ARG A 9 15.85 13.04 -1.44
N GLY A 10 16.01 12.39 -0.30
CA GLY A 10 17.15 11.55 -0.01
C GLY A 10 16.86 10.60 1.14
N GLU A 11 17.82 9.72 1.41
CA GLU A 11 17.74 8.74 2.48
C GLU A 11 18.70 9.14 3.61
N VAL A 12 18.23 9.12 4.85
CA VAL A 12 19.09 9.22 6.04
C VAL A 12 19.50 7.81 6.43
N VAL A 13 20.81 7.57 6.52
CA VAL A 13 21.41 6.28 6.85
C VAL A 13 22.36 6.40 8.04
N MET A 14 22.70 5.28 8.65
CA MET A 14 23.80 5.21 9.62
C MET A 14 24.88 4.31 8.99
N PRO A 15 26.09 4.82 8.72
CA PRO A 15 27.13 3.97 8.14
C PRO A 15 27.56 2.88 9.13
N ILE A 16 28.03 1.75 8.59
CA ILE A 16 28.18 0.48 9.30
C ILE A 16 29.21 0.59 10.44
N ALA A 17 30.37 1.22 10.17
CA ALA A 17 31.43 1.35 11.17
C ALA A 17 30.95 2.18 12.37
N GLU A 18 30.24 3.26 12.11
CA GLU A 18 29.69 4.18 13.08
C GLU A 18 28.51 3.57 13.85
N PHE A 19 27.68 2.77 13.18
CA PHE A 19 26.65 1.96 13.83
C PHE A 19 27.26 0.97 14.83
N HIS A 20 28.33 0.26 14.46
CA HIS A 20 29.01 -0.66 15.36
C HIS A 20 29.65 0.07 16.55
N ALA A 21 30.33 1.19 16.32
CA ALA A 21 30.89 2.02 17.38
C ALA A 21 29.80 2.54 18.33
N PHE A 22 28.67 3.00 17.79
CA PHE A 22 27.51 3.47 18.56
C PHE A 22 26.95 2.35 19.45
N ASN A 23 26.77 1.15 18.91
CA ASN A 23 26.29 0.00 19.68
C ASN A 23 27.30 -0.48 20.73
N GLN A 24 28.60 -0.46 20.44
CA GLN A 24 29.64 -0.79 21.42
C GLN A 24 29.60 0.18 22.61
N HIS A 25 29.46 1.48 22.34
CA HIS A 25 29.30 2.48 23.39
C HIS A 25 27.99 2.26 24.18
N ALA A 26 26.89 1.89 23.53
CA ALA A 26 25.65 1.58 24.22
C ALA A 26 25.80 0.35 25.15
N ILE A 27 26.45 -0.72 24.70
CA ILE A 27 26.73 -1.92 25.52
C ILE A 27 27.59 -1.55 26.74
N ALA A 28 28.66 -0.77 26.54
CA ALA A 28 29.54 -0.34 27.62
C ALA A 28 28.83 0.50 28.70
N ASN A 29 27.71 1.13 28.37
CA ASN A 29 26.89 1.93 29.28
C ASN A 29 25.57 1.24 29.66
N GLU A 30 25.44 -0.07 29.45
CA GLU A 30 24.23 -0.87 29.74
C GLU A 30 22.95 -0.31 29.10
N ALA A 31 23.09 0.41 27.98
CA ALA A 31 22.02 1.01 27.23
C ALA A 31 21.51 0.08 26.13
N LYS A 32 20.27 0.31 25.70
CA LYS A 32 19.64 -0.46 24.61
C LYS A 32 20.38 -0.25 23.29
N THR A 33 20.77 -1.34 22.64
CA THR A 33 21.37 -1.35 21.30
C THR A 33 20.31 -1.36 20.19
N PHE A 34 20.74 -1.03 18.98
CA PHE A 34 19.94 -1.23 17.77
C PHE A 34 20.35 -2.51 17.04
N VAL A 35 19.38 -3.16 16.41
CA VAL A 35 19.60 -4.46 15.75
C VAL A 35 20.21 -4.30 14.36
N ASN A 36 19.90 -3.22 13.64
CA ASN A 36 20.46 -2.90 12.33
C ASN A 36 20.57 -1.38 12.10
N PRO A 37 21.44 -0.94 11.16
CA PRO A 37 21.62 0.46 10.80
C PRO A 37 20.33 1.19 10.40
N ARG A 38 19.40 0.53 9.69
CA ARG A 38 18.13 1.14 9.26
C ARG A 38 17.26 1.57 10.45
N ASN A 39 17.08 0.68 11.41
CA ASN A 39 16.32 0.96 12.63
C ASN A 39 17.05 1.98 13.53
N ALA A 40 18.39 1.92 13.55
CA ALA A 40 19.20 2.90 14.26
C ALA A 40 19.02 4.30 13.70
N ALA A 41 19.06 4.45 12.37
CA ALA A 41 18.85 5.74 11.70
C ALA A 41 17.44 6.29 11.97
N ALA A 42 16.40 5.49 11.79
CA ALA A 42 15.02 5.91 12.02
C ALA A 42 14.75 6.29 13.49
N GLY A 43 15.25 5.50 14.45
CA GLY A 43 15.14 5.79 15.88
C GLY A 43 15.93 7.03 16.29
N SER A 44 17.08 7.25 15.65
CA SER A 44 17.94 8.41 15.90
C SER A 44 17.34 9.70 15.35
N LEU A 45 16.70 9.67 14.19
CA LEU A 45 16.09 10.86 13.58
C LEU A 45 14.78 11.29 14.26
N ARG A 46 14.03 10.32 14.82
CA ARG A 46 12.70 10.55 15.42
C ARG A 46 12.77 10.85 16.93
N GLN A 47 13.75 11.63 17.35
CA GLN A 47 13.87 12.12 18.73
C GLN A 47 13.11 13.43 18.91
N LEU A 48 12.49 13.63 20.08
CA LEU A 48 11.87 14.91 20.43
C LEU A 48 12.92 15.99 20.69
N ASP A 49 14.05 15.62 21.29
CA ASP A 49 15.20 16.49 21.52
C ASP A 49 16.23 16.29 20.40
N SER A 50 16.45 17.33 19.60
CA SER A 50 17.41 17.32 18.49
C SER A 50 18.86 17.19 18.95
N ASN A 51 19.18 17.51 20.20
CA ASN A 51 20.52 17.30 20.76
C ASN A 51 20.88 15.81 20.83
N ILE A 52 19.88 14.94 21.05
CA ILE A 52 20.09 13.49 21.02
C ILE A 52 20.45 13.06 19.60
N THR A 53 19.73 13.57 18.58
CA THR A 53 20.00 13.29 17.17
C THR A 53 21.39 13.77 16.76
N ALA A 54 21.81 14.94 17.23
CA ALA A 54 23.13 15.52 16.92
C ALA A 54 24.31 14.64 17.39
N GLN A 55 24.10 13.80 18.40
CA GLN A 55 25.11 12.83 18.89
C GLN A 55 25.12 11.52 18.10
N ARG A 56 24.19 11.33 17.14
CA ARG A 56 24.07 10.10 16.36
C ARG A 56 24.83 10.25 15.05
N PRO A 57 25.60 9.25 14.61
CA PRO A 57 26.40 9.33 13.40
C PRO A 57 25.54 9.09 12.15
N LEU A 58 24.64 10.03 11.86
CA LEU A 58 23.75 9.98 10.71
C LEU A 58 24.44 10.58 9.48
N ALA A 59 24.22 9.94 8.33
CA ALA A 59 24.58 10.44 7.02
C ALA A 59 23.31 10.62 6.16
N PHE A 60 23.40 11.46 5.15
CA PHE A 60 22.31 11.70 4.20
C PHE A 60 22.81 11.49 2.77
N TYR A 61 21.98 10.94 1.89
CA TYR A 61 22.28 10.79 0.48
C TYR A 61 21.08 11.18 -0.38
N SER A 62 21.28 12.11 -1.30
CA SER A 62 20.23 12.60 -2.19
C SER A 62 19.97 11.60 -3.33
N TYR A 63 18.71 11.39 -3.67
CA TYR A 63 18.32 10.50 -4.78
C TYR A 63 17.27 11.11 -5.72
N GLY A 64 16.71 12.27 -5.39
CA GLY A 64 15.65 12.85 -6.21
C GLY A 64 15.24 14.25 -5.81
N LEU A 65 14.31 14.79 -6.59
CA LEU A 65 13.77 16.13 -6.46
C LEU A 65 12.24 16.04 -6.39
N GLY A 66 11.64 16.95 -5.61
CA GLY A 66 10.19 17.18 -5.56
C GLY A 66 9.83 18.48 -6.26
N ILE A 67 9.31 19.44 -5.50
CA ILE A 67 8.95 20.78 -5.98
C ILE A 67 10.17 21.51 -6.54
N ILE A 68 9.99 22.14 -7.70
CA ILE A 68 10.94 23.07 -8.32
C ILE A 68 10.12 24.29 -8.77
N GLU A 69 10.36 25.46 -8.17
CA GLU A 69 9.70 26.71 -8.57
C GLU A 69 10.74 27.71 -9.08
N ASN A 70 10.40 28.41 -10.16
CA ASN A 70 11.19 29.50 -10.74
C ASN A 70 12.67 29.12 -11.00
N GLY A 71 12.89 27.95 -11.60
CA GLY A 71 14.20 27.50 -12.06
C GLY A 71 14.09 26.42 -13.13
N SER A 72 15.03 26.41 -14.08
CA SER A 72 15.14 25.35 -15.08
C SER A 72 16.27 24.40 -14.72
N LEU A 73 15.97 23.10 -14.73
CA LEU A 73 16.97 22.04 -14.63
C LEU A 73 16.97 21.23 -15.92
N VAL A 74 18.14 20.72 -16.26
CA VAL A 74 18.36 19.83 -17.40
C VAL A 74 17.39 18.63 -17.41
N ASN A 75 17.02 18.16 -18.60
CA ASN A 75 16.13 17.02 -18.81
C ASN A 75 16.85 15.67 -18.68
N SER A 76 17.65 15.52 -17.62
CA SER A 76 18.31 14.27 -17.25
C SER A 76 18.34 14.14 -15.74
N HIS A 77 17.85 13.01 -15.21
CA HIS A 77 17.84 12.73 -13.78
C HIS A 77 19.26 12.67 -13.23
N TYR A 78 20.18 11.97 -13.90
CA TYR A 78 21.58 11.87 -13.52
C TYR A 78 22.23 13.25 -13.44
N GLN A 79 22.05 14.10 -14.45
CA GLN A 79 22.61 15.45 -14.44
C GLN A 79 22.00 16.33 -13.35
N ARG A 80 20.70 16.18 -13.05
CA ARG A 80 20.05 16.83 -11.89
C ARG A 80 20.70 16.41 -10.58
N LEU A 81 21.04 15.13 -10.40
CA LEU A 81 21.77 14.67 -9.21
C LEU A 81 23.17 15.29 -9.16
N GLN A 82 23.93 15.29 -10.27
CA GLN A 82 25.24 15.93 -10.31
C GLN A 82 25.17 17.44 -9.98
N GLN A 83 24.09 18.11 -10.38
CA GLN A 83 23.85 19.50 -10.00
C GLN A 83 23.65 19.66 -8.48
N LEU A 84 22.92 18.74 -7.81
CA LEU A 84 22.79 18.74 -6.35
C LEU A 84 24.16 18.55 -5.68
N LYS A 85 25.00 17.66 -6.21
CA LYS A 85 26.37 17.47 -5.74
C LYS A 85 27.20 18.75 -5.87
N ALA A 86 27.08 19.45 -6.99
CA ALA A 86 27.75 20.73 -7.21
C ALA A 86 27.27 21.82 -6.23
N TRP A 87 26.03 21.73 -5.73
CA TRP A 87 25.51 22.60 -4.66
C TRP A 87 25.88 22.15 -3.24
N GLY A 88 26.66 21.07 -3.09
CA GLY A 88 27.16 20.58 -1.80
C GLY A 88 26.28 19.51 -1.15
N LEU A 89 25.23 19.03 -1.82
CA LEU A 89 24.43 17.93 -1.30
C LEU A 89 25.14 16.59 -1.50
N PRO A 90 25.12 15.70 -0.50
CA PRO A 90 25.80 14.42 -0.58
C PRO A 90 25.08 13.47 -1.57
N LEU A 91 25.89 12.77 -2.37
CA LEU A 91 25.47 11.69 -3.27
C LEU A 91 26.25 10.42 -2.97
N SER A 92 25.62 9.28 -3.21
CA SER A 92 26.31 7.99 -3.27
C SER A 92 27.28 7.96 -4.45
N LYS A 93 28.42 7.27 -4.28
CA LYS A 93 29.45 7.12 -5.31
C LYS A 93 29.06 6.07 -6.36
N GLU A 94 28.05 5.27 -6.05
CA GLU A 94 27.60 4.10 -6.79
C GLU A 94 26.55 4.46 -7.85
N ILE A 95 26.15 5.73 -7.94
CA ILE A 95 25.23 6.22 -8.98
C ILE A 95 25.95 6.22 -10.33
N THR A 96 25.47 5.40 -11.26
CA THR A 96 25.97 5.35 -12.64
C THR A 96 24.84 5.57 -13.65
N LEU A 97 25.20 6.12 -14.81
CA LEU A 97 24.31 6.21 -15.97
C LEU A 97 24.60 5.01 -16.87
N GLU A 98 23.60 4.17 -17.10
CA GLU A 98 23.73 2.92 -17.85
C GLU A 98 22.77 2.90 -19.04
N THR A 99 23.17 2.24 -20.12
CA THR A 99 22.37 2.16 -21.35
C THR A 99 21.66 0.81 -21.45
N GLY A 100 20.33 0.85 -21.54
CA GLY A 100 19.50 -0.34 -21.76
C GLY A 100 19.50 -1.34 -20.58
N ALA A 101 18.78 -2.44 -20.77
CA ALA A 101 18.61 -3.46 -19.73
C ALA A 101 19.93 -4.18 -19.37
N GLN A 102 20.81 -4.39 -20.35
CA GLN A 102 22.09 -5.05 -20.15
C GLN A 102 23.01 -4.24 -19.23
N GLY A 103 23.16 -2.93 -19.48
CA GLY A 103 23.95 -2.05 -18.60
C GLY A 103 23.39 -2.00 -17.17
N CYS A 104 22.06 -1.98 -17.04
CA CYS A 104 21.42 -2.08 -15.71
C CYS A 104 21.80 -3.38 -14.97
N PHE A 105 21.79 -4.52 -15.67
CA PHE A 105 22.15 -5.82 -15.09
C PHE A 105 23.64 -5.92 -14.72
N GLU A 106 24.52 -5.35 -15.53
CA GLU A 106 25.95 -5.27 -15.25
C GLU A 106 26.23 -4.40 -14.01
N ALA A 107 25.56 -3.25 -13.90
CA ALA A 107 25.64 -2.39 -12.72
C ALA A 107 25.16 -3.12 -11.45
N TYR A 108 24.07 -3.88 -11.54
CA TYR A 108 23.59 -4.72 -10.45
C TYR A 108 24.61 -5.78 -10.04
N THR A 109 25.21 -6.48 -11.00
CA THR A 109 26.19 -7.55 -10.72
C THR A 109 27.44 -6.99 -10.05
N ARG A 110 27.95 -5.85 -10.56
CA ARG A 110 29.07 -5.11 -9.96
C ARG A 110 28.75 -4.64 -8.54
N LEU A 111 27.55 -4.11 -8.31
CA LEU A 111 27.12 -3.64 -6.99
C LEU A 111 26.95 -4.81 -6.01
N LEU A 112 26.41 -5.95 -6.46
CA LEU A 112 26.26 -7.15 -5.64
C LEU A 112 27.62 -7.71 -5.19
N GLN A 113 28.60 -7.76 -6.10
CA GLN A 113 29.97 -8.20 -5.78
C GLN A 113 30.65 -7.25 -4.78
N ASN A 114 30.45 -5.93 -4.93
CA ASN A 114 31.05 -4.92 -4.07
C ASN A 114 30.23 -4.64 -2.79
N ARG A 115 29.05 -5.23 -2.64
CA ARG A 115 28.15 -4.99 -1.48
C ARG A 115 28.86 -5.09 -0.12
N PRO A 116 29.75 -6.09 0.14
CA PRO A 116 30.42 -6.20 1.44
C PRO A 116 31.44 -5.10 1.75
N THR A 117 31.88 -4.34 0.74
CA THR A 117 32.89 -3.29 0.89
C THR A 117 32.28 -1.90 1.08
N LEU A 118 30.96 -1.76 0.92
CA LEU A 118 30.27 -0.50 1.08
C LEU A 118 30.22 -0.08 2.56
N PRO A 119 30.36 1.22 2.87
CA PRO A 119 30.32 1.72 4.24
C PRO A 119 28.90 1.77 4.83
N TYR A 120 27.88 1.36 4.09
CA TYR A 120 26.47 1.38 4.51
C TYR A 120 25.73 0.18 3.93
N GLU A 121 24.64 -0.22 4.59
CA GLU A 121 23.81 -1.33 4.12
C GLU A 121 22.94 -0.92 2.93
N ILE A 122 22.87 -1.79 1.93
CA ILE A 122 21.95 -1.68 0.79
C ILE A 122 21.20 -3.00 0.59
N ASP A 123 19.97 -2.91 0.09
CA ASP A 123 19.07 -4.05 -0.16
C ASP A 123 18.82 -4.33 -1.65
N GLY A 124 19.43 -3.54 -2.54
CA GLY A 124 19.34 -3.69 -3.97
C GLY A 124 19.83 -2.46 -4.72
N ILE A 125 19.38 -2.33 -5.97
CA ILE A 125 19.60 -1.18 -6.84
C ILE A 125 18.27 -0.63 -7.33
N VAL A 126 18.18 0.68 -7.57
CA VAL A 126 17.00 1.31 -8.17
C VAL A 126 17.34 1.77 -9.57
N TYR A 127 16.64 1.24 -10.57
CA TYR A 127 16.72 1.72 -11.94
C TYR A 127 15.69 2.82 -12.14
N LYS A 128 16.09 3.90 -12.80
CA LYS A 128 15.22 5.03 -13.16
C LYS A 128 15.48 5.40 -14.60
N VAL A 129 14.42 5.66 -15.35
CA VAL A 129 14.53 6.31 -16.67
C VAL A 129 15.25 7.65 -16.49
N ASP A 130 16.30 7.93 -17.26
CA ASP A 130 17.07 9.16 -17.08
C ASP A 130 16.35 10.41 -17.62
N ASP A 131 15.63 10.25 -18.74
CA ASP A 131 14.87 11.33 -19.38
C ASP A 131 13.67 11.76 -18.52
N ILE A 132 13.64 13.02 -18.11
CA ILE A 132 12.59 13.57 -17.24
C ILE A 132 11.25 13.72 -17.95
N VAL A 133 11.24 14.09 -19.23
CA VAL A 133 10.01 14.22 -20.02
C VAL A 133 9.33 12.86 -20.11
N LEU A 134 10.12 11.79 -20.29
CA LEU A 134 9.59 10.44 -20.31
C LEU A 134 9.08 9.98 -18.93
N GLN A 135 9.70 10.40 -17.82
CA GLN A 135 9.17 10.13 -16.48
C GLN A 135 7.78 10.76 -16.28
N GLU A 136 7.61 12.01 -16.70
CA GLU A 136 6.33 12.74 -16.62
C GLU A 136 5.25 12.06 -17.45
N GLN A 137 5.58 11.63 -18.68
CA GLN A 137 4.65 10.88 -19.55
C GLN A 137 4.27 9.51 -18.98
N LEU A 138 5.21 8.78 -18.37
CA LEU A 138 4.95 7.47 -17.79
C LEU A 138 4.07 7.56 -16.53
N GLY A 139 4.24 8.61 -15.74
CA GLY A 139 3.40 8.91 -14.57
C GLY A 139 3.52 7.88 -13.44
N PHE A 140 2.46 7.78 -12.63
CA PHE A 140 2.41 7.00 -11.40
C PHE A 140 1.20 6.07 -11.37
N ILE A 141 1.35 4.91 -10.72
CA ILE A 141 0.23 4.13 -10.18
C ILE A 141 -0.02 4.54 -8.72
N ALA A 142 -1.08 4.03 -8.09
CA ALA A 142 -1.54 4.48 -6.77
C ALA A 142 -0.46 4.56 -5.66
N ARG A 143 0.62 3.78 -5.76
CA ARG A 143 1.69 3.72 -4.72
C ARG A 143 3.11 3.86 -5.26
N SER A 144 3.34 3.92 -6.58
CA SER A 144 4.70 3.91 -7.14
C SER A 144 4.79 4.52 -8.54
N PRO A 145 5.95 5.05 -8.93
CA PRO A 145 6.19 5.52 -10.31
C PRO A 145 6.21 4.35 -11.31
N ARG A 146 5.85 4.63 -12.57
CA ARG A 146 5.98 3.66 -13.68
C ARG A 146 7.37 3.67 -14.34
N TRP A 147 8.16 4.70 -14.07
CA TRP A 147 9.47 4.97 -14.67
C TRP A 147 10.66 4.54 -13.80
N ALA A 148 10.42 3.91 -12.64
CA ALA A 148 11.46 3.40 -11.77
C ALA A 148 11.10 2.03 -11.18
N THR A 149 12.10 1.20 -10.94
CA THR A 149 11.93 -0.10 -10.30
C THR A 149 13.11 -0.42 -9.38
N ALA A 150 12.83 -1.09 -8.26
CA ALA A 150 13.84 -1.57 -7.33
C ALA A 150 14.15 -3.04 -7.61
N HIS A 151 15.38 -3.34 -8.02
CA HIS A 151 15.88 -4.70 -8.19
C HIS A 151 16.64 -5.13 -6.93
N LYS A 152 15.95 -5.89 -6.08
CA LYS A 152 16.45 -6.34 -4.78
C LYS A 152 17.49 -7.45 -4.92
N PHE A 153 18.48 -7.46 -4.03
CA PHE A 153 19.41 -8.58 -3.93
C PHE A 153 18.72 -9.85 -3.45
N PRO A 154 19.31 -11.03 -3.68
CA PRO A 154 18.79 -12.26 -3.10
C PRO A 154 18.71 -12.11 -1.58
N ALA A 155 17.55 -12.41 -1.02
CA ALA A 155 17.35 -12.40 0.42
C ALA A 155 18.27 -13.43 1.08
N GLN A 156 18.85 -13.09 2.23
CA GLN A 156 19.61 -14.05 3.03
C GLN A 156 18.67 -15.17 3.49
N GLU A 157 19.06 -16.42 3.23
CA GLU A 157 18.38 -17.61 3.73
C GLU A 157 19.13 -18.16 4.95
N GLU A 158 18.40 -18.51 6.00
CA GLU A 158 18.94 -19.10 7.22
C GLU A 158 18.11 -20.31 7.62
N GLN A 159 18.74 -21.25 8.34
CA GLN A 159 18.08 -22.47 8.80
C GLN A 159 17.68 -22.32 10.27
N THR A 160 16.47 -22.75 10.62
CA THR A 160 16.01 -22.81 12.00
C THR A 160 15.03 -23.96 12.22
N ARG A 161 14.65 -24.21 13.46
CA ARG A 161 13.69 -25.25 13.84
C ARG A 161 12.28 -24.71 13.94
N LEU A 162 11.31 -25.42 13.37
CA LEU A 162 9.89 -25.21 13.61
C LEU A 162 9.52 -25.84 14.96
N LEU A 163 9.31 -25.00 15.98
CA LEU A 163 9.00 -25.44 17.34
C LEU A 163 7.51 -25.78 17.51
N ASP A 164 6.64 -24.97 16.93
CA ASP A 164 5.18 -25.15 17.00
C ASP A 164 4.45 -24.39 15.89
N VAL A 165 3.14 -24.58 15.78
CA VAL A 165 2.26 -23.77 14.92
C VAL A 165 1.05 -23.29 15.71
N GLU A 166 0.89 -21.98 15.78
CA GLU A 166 -0.30 -21.34 16.36
C GLU A 166 -1.30 -20.94 15.27
N PHE A 167 -2.60 -20.99 15.56
CA PHE A 167 -3.65 -20.59 14.62
C PHE A 167 -4.30 -19.29 15.07
N GLN A 168 -4.04 -18.21 14.34
CA GLN A 168 -4.59 -16.89 14.64
C GLN A 168 -5.90 -16.67 13.90
N VAL A 169 -6.91 -16.14 14.58
CA VAL A 169 -8.21 -15.80 13.99
C VAL A 169 -8.20 -14.31 13.65
N GLY A 170 -8.24 -13.99 12.36
CA GLY A 170 -8.31 -12.61 11.89
C GLY A 170 -9.72 -12.02 11.96
N ARG A 171 -9.83 -10.72 11.66
CA ARG A 171 -11.08 -9.93 11.57
C ARG A 171 -12.23 -10.63 10.86
N THR A 172 -11.99 -11.22 9.69
CA THR A 172 -13.03 -11.85 8.86
C THR A 172 -13.22 -13.33 9.20
N GLY A 173 -12.76 -13.76 10.37
CA GLY A 173 -12.74 -15.16 10.79
C GLY A 173 -11.61 -15.98 10.18
N ALA A 174 -10.83 -15.43 9.24
CA ALA A 174 -9.70 -16.12 8.58
C ALA A 174 -8.72 -16.73 9.58
N ILE A 175 -8.51 -18.03 9.49
CA ILE A 175 -7.62 -18.78 10.37
C ILE A 175 -6.26 -18.89 9.71
N THR A 176 -5.31 -18.12 10.24
CA THR A 176 -3.97 -18.02 9.69
C THR A 176 -3.00 -18.85 10.55
N PRO A 177 -2.39 -19.91 10.01
CA PRO A 177 -1.34 -20.63 10.69
C PRO A 177 -0.07 -19.78 10.77
N VAL A 178 0.54 -19.73 11.96
CA VAL A 178 1.77 -18.99 12.25
C VAL A 178 2.79 -19.96 12.85
N ALA A 179 3.90 -20.13 12.14
CA ALA A 179 5.03 -20.91 12.61
C ALA A 179 5.71 -20.21 13.80
N ILE A 180 5.94 -20.97 14.87
CA ILE A 180 6.78 -20.60 16.00
C ILE A 180 8.15 -21.23 15.76
N LEU A 181 9.17 -20.40 15.63
CA LEU A 181 10.51 -20.79 15.23
C LEU A 181 11.48 -20.65 16.39
N GLN A 182 12.49 -21.51 16.41
CA GLN A 182 13.66 -21.25 17.23
C GLN A 182 14.27 -19.92 16.78
N PRO A 183 14.54 -18.96 17.71
CA PRO A 183 15.03 -17.65 17.32
C PRO A 183 16.29 -17.74 16.47
N VAL A 184 16.27 -17.15 15.29
CA VAL A 184 17.38 -17.15 14.33
C VAL A 184 17.57 -15.75 13.77
N PHE A 185 18.82 -15.34 13.55
CA PHE A 185 19.14 -14.02 13.01
C PHE A 185 19.18 -14.07 11.49
N VAL A 186 18.31 -13.32 10.81
CA VAL A 186 18.20 -13.32 9.34
C VAL A 186 18.05 -11.89 8.83
N GLY A 187 18.93 -11.44 7.95
CA GLY A 187 18.80 -10.10 7.33
C GLY A 187 18.67 -8.97 8.35
N GLY A 188 19.49 -8.95 9.39
CA GLY A 188 19.56 -7.85 10.36
C GLY A 188 18.46 -7.83 11.43
N VAL A 189 17.67 -8.90 11.59
CA VAL A 189 16.69 -9.05 12.69
C VAL A 189 16.62 -10.49 13.19
N THR A 190 16.29 -10.69 14.47
CA THR A 190 15.95 -12.01 15.00
C THR A 190 14.51 -12.34 14.65
N VAL A 191 14.31 -13.45 13.94
CA VAL A 191 13.01 -13.99 13.56
C VAL A 191 12.68 -15.16 14.50
N SER A 192 11.51 -15.11 15.13
CA SER A 192 10.95 -16.21 15.93
C SER A 192 9.54 -16.63 15.48
N ARG A 193 8.93 -15.90 14.53
CA ARG A 193 7.60 -16.18 14.01
C ARG A 193 7.56 -15.93 12.50
N ALA A 194 6.83 -16.77 11.77
CA ALA A 194 6.60 -16.61 10.33
C ALA A 194 5.19 -17.04 9.95
N SER A 195 4.55 -16.35 9.00
CA SER A 195 3.24 -16.77 8.49
C SER A 195 3.39 -18.01 7.62
N LEU A 196 2.45 -18.95 7.78
CA LEU A 196 2.31 -20.13 6.91
C LEU A 196 1.19 -19.95 5.88
N HIS A 197 0.62 -18.74 5.77
CA HIS A 197 -0.46 -18.36 4.86
C HIS A 197 -1.79 -19.12 5.08
N ASN A 198 -1.84 -20.42 4.81
CA ASN A 198 -3.05 -21.25 4.90
C ASN A 198 -2.72 -22.75 4.99
N ALA A 199 -3.76 -23.59 5.07
CA ALA A 199 -3.62 -25.04 5.17
C ALA A 199 -2.95 -25.69 3.94
N ASP A 200 -3.16 -25.12 2.74
CA ASP A 200 -2.62 -25.68 1.50
C ASP A 200 -1.11 -25.46 1.41
N GLU A 201 -0.62 -24.33 1.89
CA GLU A 201 0.81 -24.02 1.95
C GLU A 201 1.56 -24.96 2.91
N ILE A 202 0.95 -25.30 4.06
CA ILE A 202 1.49 -26.30 4.99
C ILE A 202 1.65 -27.66 4.28
N LYS A 203 0.62 -28.08 3.53
CA LYS A 203 0.64 -29.32 2.75
C LYS A 203 1.67 -29.27 1.63
N ARG A 204 1.73 -28.17 0.87
CA ARG A 204 2.67 -27.96 -0.25
C ARG A 204 4.12 -28.04 0.21
N LEU A 205 4.43 -27.47 1.37
CA LEU A 205 5.76 -27.48 1.97
C LEU A 205 6.06 -28.78 2.74
N ASN A 206 5.06 -29.65 2.93
CA ASN A 206 5.13 -30.88 3.72
C ASN A 206 5.71 -30.63 5.13
N LEU A 207 5.24 -29.56 5.78
CA LEU A 207 5.77 -29.13 7.07
C LEU A 207 5.26 -30.02 8.21
N LYS A 208 6.17 -30.33 9.13
CA LYS A 208 5.88 -30.97 10.40
C LYS A 208 6.56 -30.22 11.54
N ILE A 209 5.89 -30.16 12.69
CA ILE A 209 6.49 -29.58 13.89
C ILE A 209 7.73 -30.40 14.25
N GLY A 210 8.84 -29.71 14.51
CA GLY A 210 10.17 -30.28 14.74
C GLY A 210 11.08 -30.26 13.52
N ASN A 211 10.58 -29.96 12.30
CA ASN A 211 11.43 -29.88 11.12
C ASN A 211 12.44 -28.73 11.20
N THR A 212 13.63 -28.96 10.64
CA THR A 212 14.50 -27.88 10.21
C THR A 212 13.91 -27.24 8.94
N VAL A 213 13.69 -25.94 9.00
CA VAL A 213 13.11 -25.13 7.92
C VAL A 213 14.11 -24.07 7.47
N VAL A 214 14.10 -23.77 6.17
CA VAL A 214 14.85 -22.65 5.63
C VAL A 214 13.93 -21.45 5.56
N ILE A 215 14.35 -20.35 6.18
CA ILE A 215 13.61 -19.10 6.20
C ILE A 215 14.38 -18.01 5.49
N ARG A 216 13.64 -17.05 4.94
CA ARG A 216 14.20 -15.82 4.36
C ARG A 216 13.31 -14.64 4.70
N ARG A 217 13.82 -13.42 4.52
CA ARG A 217 12.99 -12.20 4.61
C ARG A 217 12.60 -11.74 3.22
N ALA A 218 11.32 -11.91 2.86
CA ALA A 218 10.79 -11.38 1.61
C ALA A 218 10.82 -9.84 1.64
N ALA A 219 11.45 -9.26 0.61
CA ALA A 219 11.69 -7.82 0.47
C ALA A 219 12.33 -7.18 1.72
N ASP A 220 13.17 -7.93 2.45
CA ASP A 220 13.80 -7.51 3.71
C ASP A 220 12.82 -7.02 4.80
N VAL A 221 11.56 -7.46 4.75
CA VAL A 221 10.53 -7.10 5.72
C VAL A 221 9.91 -8.34 6.35
N ILE A 222 9.27 -9.22 5.56
CA ILE A 222 8.38 -10.27 6.07
C ILE A 222 9.10 -11.62 6.07
N PRO A 223 9.25 -12.30 7.22
CA PRO A 223 9.80 -13.65 7.27
C PRO A 223 8.90 -14.66 6.57
N GLN A 224 9.49 -15.52 5.74
CA GLN A 224 8.81 -16.57 4.99
C GLN A 224 9.61 -17.89 5.10
N ILE A 225 8.91 -19.00 5.34
CA ILE A 225 9.48 -20.34 5.20
C ILE A 225 9.51 -20.72 3.71
N VAL A 226 10.70 -21.02 3.19
CA VAL A 226 10.93 -21.34 1.77
C VAL A 226 10.70 -22.82 1.52
N ARG A 227 11.25 -23.66 2.38
CA ARG A 227 11.19 -25.13 2.30
C ARG A 227 11.46 -25.75 3.66
N ALA A 228 10.84 -26.90 3.91
CA ALA A 228 11.33 -27.83 4.92
C ALA A 228 12.57 -28.55 4.35
N LEU A 229 13.59 -28.76 5.18
CA LEU A 229 14.65 -29.68 4.83
C LEU A 229 14.20 -31.10 5.16
N PRO A 230 14.63 -32.11 4.37
CA PRO A 230 14.42 -33.51 4.74
C PRO A 230 15.17 -33.74 6.06
N ASP A 231 14.45 -33.89 7.16
CA ASP A 231 15.08 -34.14 8.46
C ASP A 231 14.93 -35.62 8.84
N ALA A 232 16.03 -36.19 9.32
CA ALA A 232 16.24 -37.64 9.51
C ALA A 232 15.69 -38.18 10.85
N GLN A 233 14.73 -37.52 11.50
CA GLN A 233 14.37 -37.80 12.89
C GLN A 233 12.92 -38.26 13.13
N GLU A 234 12.77 -39.28 13.99
CA GLU A 234 11.53 -39.97 14.40
C GLU A 234 10.55 -39.10 15.23
N LYS A 235 10.89 -37.86 15.60
CA LYS A 235 10.10 -37.02 16.54
C LYS A 235 9.31 -35.87 15.90
N SER A 236 9.07 -35.90 14.59
CA SER A 236 8.24 -34.88 13.94
C SER A 236 6.74 -35.13 14.18
N ARG A 237 5.97 -34.06 14.42
CA ARG A 237 4.51 -34.14 14.62
C ARG A 237 3.78 -33.47 13.45
N GLU A 238 2.70 -34.10 12.98
CA GLU A 238 1.82 -33.52 11.96
C GLU A 238 1.20 -32.21 12.45
N ILE A 239 1.07 -31.23 11.55
CA ILE A 239 0.34 -29.99 11.82
C ILE A 239 -1.13 -30.25 11.53
N ILE A 240 -1.95 -30.33 12.58
CA ILE A 240 -3.40 -30.54 12.47
C ILE A 240 -4.07 -29.18 12.42
N PHE A 241 -4.73 -28.86 11.30
CA PHE A 241 -5.54 -27.66 11.20
C PHE A 241 -6.79 -27.82 12.08
N PRO A 242 -7.16 -26.81 12.90
CA PRO A 242 -8.28 -26.94 13.81
C PRO A 242 -9.61 -27.10 13.04
N THR A 243 -10.53 -27.89 13.59
CA THR A 243 -11.91 -28.05 13.11
C THR A 243 -12.89 -27.10 13.82
N THR A 244 -12.53 -26.62 15.01
CA THR A 244 -13.25 -25.60 15.76
C THR A 244 -12.35 -24.40 16.04
N CYS A 245 -12.94 -23.20 16.12
CA CYS A 245 -12.23 -21.97 16.33
C CYS A 245 -11.49 -22.00 17.68
N PRO A 246 -10.16 -21.78 17.72
CA PRO A 246 -9.37 -21.87 18.96
C PRO A 246 -9.68 -20.76 19.99
N VAL A 247 -10.58 -19.83 19.66
CA VAL A 247 -10.95 -18.68 20.50
C VAL A 247 -12.39 -18.77 21.02
N CYS A 248 -13.32 -19.30 20.22
CA CYS A 248 -14.75 -19.27 20.56
C CYS A 248 -15.47 -20.60 20.31
N ASP A 249 -14.72 -21.65 19.97
CA ASP A 249 -15.20 -23.02 19.71
C ASP A 249 -16.25 -23.18 18.60
N SER A 250 -16.58 -22.09 17.89
CA SER A 250 -17.46 -22.13 16.73
C SER A 250 -16.86 -22.96 15.59
N GLU A 251 -17.71 -23.50 14.73
CA GLU A 251 -17.29 -24.30 13.59
C GLU A 251 -16.34 -23.52 12.66
N ILE A 252 -15.37 -24.24 12.09
CA ILE A 252 -14.51 -23.71 11.04
C ILE A 252 -15.02 -24.20 9.70
N GLU A 253 -15.44 -23.27 8.86
CA GLU A 253 -15.84 -23.58 7.50
C GLU A 253 -14.71 -23.27 6.51
N ARG A 254 -14.62 -24.08 5.47
CA ARG A 254 -13.80 -23.80 4.29
C ARG A 254 -14.68 -24.01 3.07
N ILE A 255 -15.08 -22.91 2.45
CA ILE A 255 -15.93 -22.90 1.25
C ILE A 255 -15.14 -23.54 0.09
N GLU A 256 -15.82 -24.33 -0.74
CA GLU A 256 -15.24 -24.88 -1.98
C GLU A 256 -14.68 -23.71 -2.84
N ASP A 257 -13.50 -23.91 -3.45
CA ASP A 257 -12.72 -22.90 -4.18
C ASP A 257 -11.99 -21.82 -3.34
N GLU A 258 -12.15 -21.78 -2.01
CA GLU A 258 -11.37 -20.89 -1.15
C GLU A 258 -10.22 -21.62 -0.44
N ALA A 259 -9.02 -21.03 -0.46
CA ALA A 259 -7.85 -21.54 0.25
C ALA A 259 -7.89 -21.29 1.77
N ILE A 260 -8.69 -20.31 2.21
CA ILE A 260 -8.72 -19.82 3.59
C ILE A 260 -9.89 -20.44 4.35
N ALA A 261 -9.59 -21.13 5.45
CA ALA A 261 -10.58 -21.58 6.42
C ALA A 261 -10.98 -20.44 7.38
N ARG A 262 -12.25 -20.39 7.78
CA ARG A 262 -12.81 -19.29 8.59
C ARG A 262 -13.64 -19.77 9.76
N CYS A 263 -13.52 -19.06 10.87
CA CYS A 263 -14.43 -19.15 12.00
C CYS A 263 -15.81 -18.58 11.63
N THR A 264 -16.86 -19.38 11.77
CA THR A 264 -18.26 -18.98 11.55
C THR A 264 -18.85 -18.16 12.71
N GLY A 265 -18.13 -18.07 13.83
CA GLY A 265 -18.59 -17.42 15.05
C GLY A 265 -18.81 -15.90 14.95
N GLY A 266 -18.46 -15.26 13.83
CA GLY A 266 -18.72 -13.83 13.60
C GLY A 266 -18.47 -12.96 14.83
N LEU A 267 -19.53 -12.31 15.33
CA LEU A 267 -19.47 -11.38 16.47
C LEU A 267 -19.46 -12.08 17.84
N TYR A 268 -19.86 -13.34 17.88
CA TYR A 268 -19.66 -14.17 19.07
C TYR A 268 -18.17 -14.42 19.29
N CYS A 269 -17.37 -14.49 18.22
CA CYS A 269 -15.93 -14.66 18.31
C CYS A 269 -15.23 -13.39 18.82
N ALA A 270 -14.70 -13.44 20.05
CA ALA A 270 -13.95 -12.34 20.65
C ALA A 270 -12.74 -11.90 19.80
N ALA A 271 -12.06 -12.81 19.11
CA ALA A 271 -10.95 -12.45 18.20
C ALA A 271 -11.43 -11.64 16.99
N GLN A 272 -12.55 -12.01 16.38
CA GLN A 272 -13.12 -11.23 15.27
C GLN A 272 -13.56 -9.84 15.76
N ARG A 273 -14.18 -9.75 16.95
CA ARG A 273 -14.53 -8.46 17.57
C ARG A 273 -13.30 -7.57 17.80
N LYS A 274 -12.26 -8.10 18.45
CA LYS A 274 -11.00 -7.38 18.70
C LYS A 274 -10.40 -6.87 17.40
N GLU A 275 -10.25 -7.72 16.39
CA GLU A 275 -9.67 -7.35 15.11
C GLU A 275 -10.54 -6.38 14.30
N ALA A 276 -11.87 -6.48 14.38
CA ALA A 276 -12.79 -5.53 13.77
C ALA A 276 -12.65 -4.14 14.40
N ILE A 277 -12.59 -4.05 15.74
CA ILE A 277 -12.42 -2.79 16.47
C ILE A 277 -11.02 -2.20 16.23
N LYS A 278 -9.97 -3.01 16.24
CA LYS A 278 -8.60 -2.59 15.86
C LYS A 278 -8.58 -2.02 14.44
N TYR A 279 -9.30 -2.64 13.50
CA TYR A 279 -9.38 -2.16 12.13
C TYR A 279 -10.15 -0.85 12.01
N PHE A 280 -11.30 -0.75 12.68
CA PHE A 280 -12.12 0.46 12.76
C PHE A 280 -11.28 1.65 13.27
N ALA A 281 -10.49 1.43 14.32
CA ALA A 281 -9.60 2.42 14.93
C ALA A 281 -8.37 2.78 14.08
N SER A 282 -8.04 1.97 13.07
CA SER A 282 -6.77 2.08 12.34
C SER A 282 -6.62 3.43 11.62
N ARG A 283 -5.36 3.83 11.38
CA ARG A 283 -5.00 5.11 10.74
C ARG A 283 -5.69 5.37 9.40
N LYS A 284 -5.99 4.31 8.65
CA LYS A 284 -6.63 4.39 7.32
C LYS A 284 -8.16 4.49 7.40
N ALA A 285 -8.74 3.97 8.49
CA ALA A 285 -10.16 3.99 8.77
C ALA A 285 -10.51 5.25 9.60
N MET A 286 -10.98 5.09 10.84
CA MET A 286 -11.41 6.21 11.69
C MET A 286 -10.26 6.96 12.37
N ASN A 287 -9.04 6.41 12.37
CA ASN A 287 -7.84 7.04 12.92
C ASN A 287 -8.00 7.49 14.38
N ILE A 288 -8.26 6.54 15.28
CA ILE A 288 -8.43 6.80 16.71
C ILE A 288 -7.07 6.69 17.41
N ASP A 289 -6.41 7.84 17.59
CA ASP A 289 -5.11 7.89 18.24
C ASP A 289 -5.18 7.42 19.71
N GLY A 290 -4.35 6.44 20.05
CA GLY A 290 -4.28 5.87 21.40
C GLY A 290 -5.08 4.57 21.58
N LEU A 291 -5.97 4.23 20.64
CA LEU A 291 -6.69 2.96 20.64
C LEU A 291 -5.86 1.86 19.94
N GLY A 292 -4.75 1.50 20.56
CA GLY A 292 -3.86 0.45 20.07
C GLY A 292 -4.33 -0.97 20.41
N GLU A 293 -3.67 -1.97 19.83
CA GLU A 293 -3.96 -3.40 20.01
C GLU A 293 -4.21 -3.80 21.48
N LYS A 294 -3.27 -3.48 22.38
CA LYS A 294 -3.39 -3.83 23.80
C LYS A 294 -4.59 -3.17 24.50
N VAL A 295 -4.96 -1.96 24.08
CA VAL A 295 -6.09 -1.24 24.68
C VAL A 295 -7.39 -1.88 24.21
N VAL A 296 -7.51 -2.21 22.92
CA VAL A 296 -8.68 -2.94 22.41
C VAL A 296 -8.81 -4.32 23.06
N GLU A 297 -7.70 -5.02 23.25
CA GLU A 297 -7.70 -6.31 23.97
C GLU A 297 -8.25 -6.16 25.38
N GLN A 298 -7.70 -5.23 26.17
CA GLN A 298 -8.21 -4.93 27.51
C GLN A 298 -9.69 -4.56 27.53
N LEU A 299 -10.14 -3.69 26.62
CA LEU A 299 -11.54 -3.27 26.57
C LEU A 299 -12.50 -4.42 26.25
N VAL A 300 -12.09 -5.35 25.39
CA VAL A 300 -12.93 -6.52 25.05
C VAL A 300 -12.82 -7.60 26.14
N ASP A 301 -11.66 -7.78 26.76
CA ASP A 301 -11.44 -8.78 27.80
C ASP A 301 -12.11 -8.41 29.13
N GLU A 302 -12.20 -7.12 29.44
CA GLU A 302 -12.95 -6.57 30.59
C GLU A 302 -14.44 -6.34 30.27
N ASP A 303 -14.93 -6.82 29.11
CA ASP A 303 -16.33 -6.72 28.66
C ASP A 303 -16.88 -5.27 28.57
N LEU A 304 -16.00 -4.29 28.40
CA LEU A 304 -16.35 -2.87 28.29
C LEU A 304 -16.89 -2.51 26.91
N ILE A 305 -16.49 -3.25 25.86
CA ILE A 305 -16.97 -3.07 24.49
C ILE A 305 -17.19 -4.40 23.76
N HIS A 306 -18.19 -4.43 22.89
CA HIS A 306 -18.58 -5.59 22.08
C HIS A 306 -18.56 -5.25 20.59
N ASN A 307 -18.79 -3.99 20.23
CA ASN A 307 -18.78 -3.54 18.85
C ASN A 307 -18.20 -2.12 18.75
N PRO A 308 -17.91 -1.63 17.53
CA PRO A 308 -17.32 -0.30 17.37
C PRO A 308 -18.17 0.87 17.90
N ALA A 309 -19.51 0.73 17.98
CA ALA A 309 -20.37 1.78 18.51
C ALA A 309 -20.19 1.98 20.02
N ASP A 310 -19.86 0.91 20.76
CA ASP A 310 -19.68 0.97 22.22
C ASP A 310 -18.50 1.88 22.61
N LEU A 311 -17.53 2.07 21.72
CA LEU A 311 -16.42 3.01 21.93
C LEU A 311 -16.90 4.41 22.30
N PHE A 312 -18.02 4.85 21.72
CA PHE A 312 -18.55 6.20 21.91
C PHE A 312 -19.33 6.38 23.22
N ASN A 313 -19.55 5.29 23.96
CA ASN A 313 -20.19 5.28 25.28
C ASN A 313 -19.16 5.18 26.42
N LEU A 314 -17.88 4.99 26.10
CA LEU A 314 -16.81 4.89 27.09
C LEU A 314 -16.60 6.21 27.83
N THR A 315 -16.35 6.11 29.13
CA THR A 315 -16.01 7.23 30.00
C THR A 315 -14.55 7.13 30.46
N ALA A 316 -13.94 8.25 30.87
CA ALA A 316 -12.55 8.23 31.32
C ALA A 316 -12.38 7.36 32.58
N GLU A 317 -13.40 7.36 33.44
CA GLU A 317 -13.48 6.60 34.68
C GLU A 317 -13.43 5.08 34.45
N GLN A 318 -14.04 4.59 33.36
CA GLN A 318 -13.96 3.18 32.96
C GLN A 318 -12.58 2.80 32.40
N LEU A 319 -11.81 3.76 31.88
CA LEU A 319 -10.51 3.51 31.27
C LEU A 319 -9.36 3.53 32.28
N ILE A 320 -9.44 4.37 33.32
CA ILE A 320 -8.37 4.55 34.31
C ILE A 320 -7.93 3.23 35.00
N PRO A 321 -8.83 2.28 35.32
CA PRO A 321 -8.43 1.00 35.92
C PRO A 321 -7.56 0.11 35.02
N LEU A 322 -7.54 0.37 33.71
CA LEU A 322 -6.82 -0.48 32.76
C LEU A 322 -5.30 -0.33 32.90
N GLU A 323 -4.57 -1.44 32.67
CA GLU A 323 -3.12 -1.46 32.80
C GLU A 323 -2.46 -0.41 31.88
N ARG A 324 -1.62 0.45 32.46
CA ARG A 324 -0.92 1.55 31.77
C ARG A 324 -1.87 2.60 31.16
N MET A 325 -3.00 2.86 31.83
CA MET A 325 -3.99 3.87 31.44
C MET A 325 -4.19 4.95 32.52
N ALA A 326 -3.26 5.90 32.62
CA ALA A 326 -3.39 7.03 33.54
C ALA A 326 -4.44 8.06 33.05
N ASP A 327 -4.93 8.93 33.95
CA ASP A 327 -5.97 9.94 33.69
C ASP A 327 -5.75 10.74 32.40
N LYS A 328 -4.54 11.25 32.20
CA LYS A 328 -4.20 12.04 31.00
C LYS A 328 -4.35 11.24 29.71
N LYS A 329 -4.01 9.95 29.74
CA LYS A 329 -4.10 9.06 28.58
C LYS A 329 -5.54 8.64 28.32
N ALA A 330 -6.31 8.34 29.37
CA ALA A 330 -7.74 8.06 29.29
C ALA A 330 -8.51 9.23 28.65
N ASN A 331 -8.33 10.44 29.18
CA ASN A 331 -8.96 11.65 28.63
C ASN A 331 -8.55 11.92 27.17
N LYS A 332 -7.28 11.70 26.83
CA LYS A 332 -6.80 11.83 25.44
C LYS A 332 -7.48 10.82 24.50
N LEU A 333 -7.68 9.58 24.96
CA LEU A 333 -8.36 8.56 24.18
C LEU A 333 -9.85 8.91 23.97
N ILE A 334 -10.57 9.33 25.00
CA ILE A 334 -11.96 9.79 24.88
C ILE A 334 -12.08 10.98 23.91
N ALA A 335 -11.15 11.93 24.00
CA ALA A 335 -11.09 13.05 23.06
C ALA A 335 -10.86 12.57 21.61
N ALA A 336 -9.95 11.61 21.40
CA ALA A 336 -9.69 11.03 20.07
C ALA A 336 -10.91 10.27 19.51
N ILE A 337 -11.63 9.52 20.36
CA ILE A 337 -12.88 8.84 19.98
C ILE A 337 -13.95 9.87 19.59
N THR A 338 -14.06 10.98 20.33
CA THR A 338 -15.04 12.02 20.00
C THR A 338 -14.67 12.74 18.70
N GLN A 339 -13.38 13.02 18.51
CA GLN A 339 -12.87 13.70 17.31
C GLN A 339 -13.08 12.87 16.03
N CYS A 340 -12.99 11.53 16.12
CA CYS A 340 -13.11 10.67 14.93
C CYS A 340 -14.54 10.65 14.34
N LYS A 341 -15.54 11.18 15.06
CA LYS A 341 -16.91 11.37 14.53
C LYS A 341 -16.93 12.22 13.27
N ASN A 342 -15.99 13.16 13.12
CA ASN A 342 -15.80 13.91 11.88
C ASN A 342 -14.87 13.13 10.95
N THR A 343 -15.43 12.49 9.93
CA THR A 343 -14.71 11.60 9.01
C THR A 343 -15.09 11.86 7.55
N THR A 344 -14.73 10.95 6.65
CA THR A 344 -15.19 10.95 5.25
C THR A 344 -15.93 9.65 4.94
N LEU A 345 -16.91 9.68 4.02
CA LEU A 345 -17.63 8.47 3.62
C LEU A 345 -16.69 7.31 3.20
N PRO A 346 -15.63 7.51 2.39
CA PRO A 346 -14.68 6.44 2.07
C PRO A 346 -14.04 5.81 3.32
N LYS A 347 -13.64 6.63 4.30
CA LYS A 347 -13.02 6.14 5.54
C LYS A 347 -14.01 5.38 6.40
N PHE A 348 -15.25 5.86 6.49
CA PHE A 348 -16.31 5.21 7.23
C PHE A 348 -16.66 3.85 6.60
N LEU A 349 -16.85 3.78 5.28
CA LEU A 349 -17.09 2.53 4.56
C LEU A 349 -15.94 1.54 4.73
N LEU A 350 -14.70 2.04 4.69
CA LEU A 350 -13.54 1.22 5.00
C LEU A 350 -13.62 0.70 6.45
N ALA A 351 -13.94 1.56 7.42
CA ALA A 351 -14.01 1.21 8.85
C ALA A 351 -15.03 0.11 9.17
N LEU A 352 -16.12 0.01 8.40
CA LEU A 352 -17.12 -1.07 8.55
C LEU A 352 -16.55 -2.47 8.29
N GLY A 353 -15.39 -2.56 7.62
CA GLY A 353 -14.68 -3.83 7.44
C GLY A 353 -15.42 -4.82 6.54
N ILE A 354 -16.22 -4.33 5.58
CA ILE A 354 -16.92 -5.16 4.60
C ILE A 354 -15.90 -6.01 3.82
N ARG A 355 -16.18 -7.30 3.67
CA ARG A 355 -15.27 -8.25 3.01
C ARG A 355 -14.97 -7.82 1.56
N GLU A 356 -13.71 -7.96 1.16
CA GLU A 356 -13.14 -7.50 -0.13
C GLU A 356 -13.19 -5.98 -0.40
N VAL A 357 -13.77 -5.18 0.50
CA VAL A 357 -13.81 -3.72 0.34
C VAL A 357 -12.54 -3.09 0.88
N GLY A 358 -11.58 -2.83 -0.01
CA GLY A 358 -10.34 -2.12 0.29
C GLY A 358 -10.44 -0.60 0.21
N GLU A 359 -9.32 0.11 0.43
CA GLU A 359 -9.27 1.59 0.37
C GLU A 359 -9.72 2.17 -0.98
N ALA A 360 -9.36 1.50 -2.09
CA ALA A 360 -9.72 1.94 -3.44
C ALA A 360 -11.21 1.71 -3.68
N THR A 361 -11.70 0.50 -3.42
CA THR A 361 -13.10 0.11 -3.52
C THR A 361 -14.00 1.01 -2.68
N ALA A 362 -13.66 1.27 -1.41
CA ALA A 362 -14.43 2.15 -0.54
C ALA A 362 -14.53 3.59 -1.09
N ARG A 363 -13.46 4.08 -1.73
CA ARG A 363 -13.45 5.39 -2.39
C ARG A 363 -14.32 5.39 -3.65
N ASN A 364 -14.24 4.34 -4.47
CA ASN A 364 -15.03 4.21 -5.69
C ASN A 364 -16.53 4.12 -5.35
N LEU A 365 -16.90 3.31 -4.36
CA LEU A 365 -18.27 3.22 -3.84
C LEU A 365 -18.77 4.59 -3.36
N ALA A 366 -17.99 5.29 -2.54
CA ALA A 366 -18.38 6.61 -2.05
C ALA A 366 -18.55 7.65 -3.17
N ASN A 367 -17.68 7.61 -4.19
CA ASN A 367 -17.75 8.55 -5.32
C ASN A 367 -18.88 8.20 -6.31
N TYR A 368 -19.25 6.92 -6.42
CA TYR A 368 -20.33 6.48 -7.29
C TYR A 368 -21.70 6.72 -6.66
N PHE A 369 -21.88 6.28 -5.41
CA PHE A 369 -23.18 6.39 -4.71
C PHE A 369 -23.40 7.72 -4.00
N LEU A 370 -22.34 8.51 -3.77
CA LEU A 370 -22.33 9.84 -3.17
C LEU A 370 -22.74 9.91 -1.68
N ASN A 371 -23.65 9.04 -1.25
CA ASN A 371 -24.14 8.94 0.11
C ASN A 371 -24.35 7.49 0.54
N LEU A 372 -24.42 7.27 1.85
CA LEU A 372 -24.53 5.94 2.45
C LEU A 372 -25.89 5.28 2.17
N GLU A 373 -26.99 6.05 2.14
CA GLU A 373 -28.33 5.48 1.91
C GLU A 373 -28.49 4.91 0.50
N ALA A 374 -27.92 5.56 -0.52
CA ALA A 374 -27.90 5.05 -1.87
C ALA A 374 -27.14 3.70 -1.95
N LEU A 375 -25.99 3.60 -1.27
CA LEU A 375 -25.22 2.35 -1.21
C LEU A 375 -25.96 1.24 -0.45
N LYS A 376 -26.63 1.55 0.67
CA LYS A 376 -27.41 0.58 1.47
C LYS A 376 -28.50 -0.12 0.66
N HIS A 377 -29.09 0.57 -0.32
CA HIS A 377 -30.17 0.07 -1.16
C HIS A 377 -29.71 -0.40 -2.54
N ALA A 378 -28.40 -0.37 -2.82
CA ALA A 378 -27.86 -0.74 -4.12
C ALA A 378 -28.12 -2.22 -4.44
N SER A 379 -28.50 -2.48 -5.69
CA SER A 379 -28.58 -3.84 -6.22
C SER A 379 -27.19 -4.37 -6.60
N ILE A 380 -27.06 -5.68 -6.82
CA ILE A 380 -25.82 -6.27 -7.38
C ILE A 380 -25.50 -5.61 -8.73
N GLU A 381 -26.51 -5.37 -9.56
CA GLU A 381 -26.33 -4.72 -10.88
C GLU A 381 -25.80 -3.29 -10.77
N ASP A 382 -26.20 -2.54 -9.74
CA ASP A 382 -25.68 -1.19 -9.52
C ASP A 382 -24.23 -1.22 -9.02
N LEU A 383 -23.92 -2.18 -8.13
CA LEU A 383 -22.57 -2.35 -7.60
C LEU A 383 -21.57 -2.74 -8.69
N LEU A 384 -21.97 -3.56 -9.67
CA LEU A 384 -21.13 -3.94 -10.81
C LEU A 384 -20.76 -2.79 -11.74
N LYS A 385 -21.44 -1.64 -11.65
CA LYS A 385 -21.11 -0.42 -12.42
C LYS A 385 -19.96 0.37 -11.79
N VAL A 386 -19.55 0.02 -10.58
CA VAL A 386 -18.48 0.71 -9.85
C VAL A 386 -17.14 0.12 -10.25
N ASP A 387 -16.19 0.99 -10.59
CA ASP A 387 -14.81 0.59 -10.85
C ASP A 387 -14.24 -0.25 -9.70
N ASP A 388 -13.56 -1.36 -10.02
CA ASP A 388 -12.94 -2.29 -9.05
C ASP A 388 -13.96 -3.11 -8.21
N VAL A 389 -15.23 -3.20 -8.64
CA VAL A 389 -16.25 -4.05 -8.01
C VAL A 389 -16.69 -5.17 -8.96
N GLY A 390 -16.31 -6.40 -8.64
CA GLY A 390 -16.79 -7.62 -9.31
C GLY A 390 -17.89 -8.34 -8.53
N ASP A 391 -18.40 -9.45 -9.09
CA ASP A 391 -19.55 -10.20 -8.55
C ASP A 391 -19.39 -10.59 -7.07
N ILE A 392 -18.21 -11.08 -6.69
CA ILE A 392 -17.90 -11.51 -5.31
C ILE A 392 -18.02 -10.33 -4.34
N VAL A 393 -17.44 -9.18 -4.71
CA VAL A 393 -17.46 -7.97 -3.89
C VAL A 393 -18.90 -7.44 -3.77
N ALA A 394 -19.64 -7.40 -4.86
CA ALA A 394 -21.04 -6.97 -4.88
C ALA A 394 -21.92 -7.83 -3.97
N GLN A 395 -21.75 -9.16 -4.02
CA GLN A 395 -22.46 -10.08 -3.13
C GLN A 395 -22.14 -9.84 -1.66
N HIS A 396 -20.86 -9.62 -1.31
CA HIS A 396 -20.47 -9.32 0.07
C HIS A 396 -21.05 -7.99 0.58
N ILE A 397 -21.09 -6.95 -0.25
CA ILE A 397 -21.69 -5.65 0.10
C ILE A 397 -23.19 -5.81 0.37
N VAL A 398 -23.92 -6.46 -0.54
CA VAL A 398 -25.37 -6.68 -0.38
C VAL A 398 -25.64 -7.55 0.84
N ALA A 399 -24.89 -8.63 1.03
CA ALA A 399 -25.02 -9.49 2.20
C ALA A 399 -24.78 -8.72 3.50
N PHE A 400 -23.74 -7.87 3.55
CA PHE A 400 -23.43 -7.06 4.71
C PHE A 400 -24.60 -6.14 5.09
N PHE A 401 -25.15 -5.38 4.14
CA PHE A 401 -26.24 -4.46 4.42
C PHE A 401 -27.59 -5.15 4.66
N ARG A 402 -27.79 -6.41 4.27
CA ARG A 402 -29.00 -7.19 4.55
C ARG A 402 -29.00 -7.86 5.94
N GLN A 403 -27.82 -8.08 6.52
CA GLN A 403 -27.72 -8.72 7.84
C GLN A 403 -28.21 -7.77 8.94
N LYS A 404 -29.24 -8.19 9.67
CA LYS A 404 -29.90 -7.39 10.72
C LYS A 404 -28.90 -6.82 11.73
N HIS A 405 -27.96 -7.63 12.20
CA HIS A 405 -26.97 -7.16 13.17
C HIS A 405 -26.06 -6.05 12.61
N ASN A 406 -25.61 -6.15 11.35
CA ASN A 406 -24.78 -5.09 10.75
C ASN A 406 -25.58 -3.79 10.63
N GLN A 407 -26.88 -3.88 10.35
CA GLN A 407 -27.77 -2.71 10.35
C GLN A 407 -27.89 -2.11 11.76
N GLU A 408 -28.01 -2.92 12.81
CA GLU A 408 -28.06 -2.47 14.20
C GLU A 408 -26.77 -1.73 14.60
N VAL A 409 -25.60 -2.30 14.32
CA VAL A 409 -24.31 -1.65 14.61
C VAL A 409 -24.12 -0.39 13.76
N LEU A 410 -24.49 -0.45 12.48
CA LEU A 410 -24.43 0.71 11.59
C LEU A 410 -25.30 1.86 12.10
N GLN A 411 -26.52 1.56 12.53
CA GLN A 411 -27.42 2.56 13.09
C GLN A 411 -26.88 3.12 14.40
N ALA A 412 -26.41 2.26 15.31
CA ALA A 412 -25.80 2.69 16.56
C ALA A 412 -24.59 3.62 16.32
N LEU A 413 -23.74 3.31 15.32
CA LEU A 413 -22.64 4.18 14.91
C LEU A 413 -23.13 5.56 14.41
N LEU A 414 -24.17 5.59 13.58
CA LEU A 414 -24.76 6.84 13.08
C LEU A 414 -25.37 7.67 14.23
N ASP A 415 -26.07 7.02 15.16
CA ASP A 415 -26.72 7.65 16.30
C ASP A 415 -25.72 8.31 17.26
N THR A 416 -24.45 7.88 17.26
CA THR A 416 -23.39 8.55 18.03
C THR A 416 -23.02 9.93 17.47
N GLY A 417 -23.49 10.28 16.27
CA GLY A 417 -23.21 11.56 15.60
C GLY A 417 -21.99 11.53 14.67
N ILE A 418 -21.58 10.36 14.19
CA ILE A 418 -20.60 10.26 13.12
C ILE A 418 -21.16 10.93 11.86
N HIS A 419 -20.36 11.79 11.24
CA HIS A 419 -20.75 12.54 10.06
C HIS A 419 -19.57 12.75 9.12
N TRP A 420 -19.90 13.09 7.88
CA TRP A 420 -18.94 13.43 6.83
C TRP A 420 -19.54 14.51 5.92
N PRO A 421 -18.71 15.27 5.20
CA PRO A 421 -19.20 16.20 4.19
C PRO A 421 -19.97 15.49 3.09
N GLU A 422 -21.01 16.15 2.57
CA GLU A 422 -21.75 15.67 1.40
C GLU A 422 -20.81 15.59 0.18
N ILE A 423 -20.83 14.45 -0.50
CA ILE A 423 -20.06 14.27 -1.73
C ILE A 423 -20.94 14.75 -2.88
N LYS A 424 -20.54 15.85 -3.49
CA LYS A 424 -21.17 16.29 -4.73
C LYS A 424 -20.74 15.37 -5.86
N ALA A 425 -21.68 14.98 -6.71
CA ALA A 425 -21.33 14.39 -8.00
C ALA A 425 -20.33 15.33 -8.67
N LYS A 426 -19.21 14.79 -9.14
CA LYS A 426 -18.44 15.52 -10.14
C LYS A 426 -19.42 15.77 -11.26
N GLU A 427 -19.60 17.03 -11.67
CA GLU A 427 -20.27 17.32 -12.92
C GLU A 427 -19.62 16.40 -13.95
N GLN A 428 -20.41 15.51 -14.55
CA GLN A 428 -20.01 14.90 -15.80
C GLN A 428 -19.78 16.10 -16.71
N GLN A 429 -18.53 16.52 -16.87
CA GLN A 429 -18.16 17.29 -18.05
C GLN A 429 -18.78 16.48 -19.19
N ALA A 430 -19.66 17.13 -19.96
CA ALA A 430 -20.29 16.48 -21.08
C ALA A 430 -19.18 15.72 -21.81
N GLN A 431 -19.38 14.43 -22.05
CA GLN A 431 -18.50 13.63 -22.89
C GLN A 431 -19.16 13.56 -24.27
N PRO A 432 -19.24 14.68 -25.02
CA PRO A 432 -19.96 14.73 -26.29
C PRO A 432 -19.36 13.77 -27.32
N LEU A 433 -18.14 13.30 -27.10
CA LEU A 433 -17.42 12.39 -27.98
C LEU A 433 -17.36 10.95 -27.46
N GLU A 434 -18.12 10.60 -26.42
CA GLU A 434 -18.17 9.23 -25.90
C GLU A 434 -18.53 8.23 -27.02
N GLY A 435 -17.71 7.18 -27.14
CA GLY A 435 -17.89 6.14 -28.17
C GLY A 435 -17.38 6.51 -29.57
N LYS A 436 -16.95 7.75 -29.82
CA LYS A 436 -16.40 8.18 -31.13
C LYS A 436 -14.93 7.83 -31.28
N ILE A 437 -14.54 7.37 -32.48
CA ILE A 437 -13.15 7.02 -32.81
C ILE A 437 -12.52 8.07 -33.72
N PHE A 438 -11.46 8.71 -33.24
CA PHE A 438 -10.67 9.71 -33.97
C PHE A 438 -9.33 9.15 -34.42
N VAL A 439 -8.84 9.57 -35.59
CA VAL A 439 -7.46 9.32 -36.03
C VAL A 439 -6.80 10.64 -36.39
N LEU A 440 -5.71 10.98 -35.71
CA LEU A 440 -4.90 12.16 -36.03
C LEU A 440 -3.85 11.78 -37.07
N THR A 441 -3.72 12.54 -38.16
CA THR A 441 -2.68 12.36 -39.19
C THR A 441 -2.14 13.70 -39.70
N GLY A 442 -0.89 13.72 -40.16
CA GLY A 442 -0.18 14.97 -40.49
C GLY A 442 0.38 15.71 -39.27
N THR A 443 0.97 16.88 -39.54
CA THR A 443 1.51 17.81 -38.54
C THR A 443 0.46 18.87 -38.20
N LEU A 444 0.20 19.06 -36.90
CA LEU A 444 -0.67 20.09 -36.36
C LEU A 444 0.17 21.33 -36.02
N THR A 445 -0.31 22.52 -36.36
CA THR A 445 0.40 23.80 -36.25
C THR A 445 -0.09 24.68 -35.10
N GLN A 446 -1.35 24.50 -34.66
CA GLN A 446 -2.02 25.27 -33.62
C GLN A 446 -1.94 24.61 -32.24
N MET A 447 -1.80 23.29 -32.16
CA MET A 447 -1.57 22.56 -30.90
C MET A 447 -0.70 21.32 -31.10
N ASP A 448 -0.04 20.86 -30.04
CA ASP A 448 0.73 19.62 -30.12
C ASP A 448 -0.20 18.42 -30.34
N ARG A 449 0.28 17.43 -31.10
CA ARG A 449 -0.53 16.23 -31.41
C ARG A 449 -0.90 15.44 -30.15
N ASN A 450 -0.08 15.47 -29.11
CA ASN A 450 -0.42 14.84 -27.83
C ASN A 450 -1.44 15.66 -27.06
N GLU A 451 -1.38 16.99 -27.11
CA GLU A 451 -2.40 17.88 -26.54
C GLU A 451 -3.76 17.64 -27.19
N ALA A 452 -3.81 17.62 -28.52
CA ALA A 452 -5.01 17.27 -29.30
C ALA A 452 -5.58 15.90 -28.90
N LYS A 453 -4.71 14.91 -28.74
CA LYS A 453 -5.10 13.56 -28.31
C LYS A 453 -5.69 13.56 -26.90
N GLN A 454 -5.05 14.27 -25.96
CA GLN A 454 -5.51 14.36 -24.58
C GLN A 454 -6.84 15.12 -24.49
N ALA A 455 -7.01 16.21 -25.23
CA ALA A 455 -8.24 16.98 -25.27
C ALA A 455 -9.42 16.15 -25.81
N LEU A 456 -9.21 15.41 -26.91
CA LEU A 456 -10.21 14.48 -27.44
C LEU A 456 -10.57 13.36 -26.44
N GLN A 457 -9.58 12.81 -25.75
CA GLN A 457 -9.80 11.77 -24.74
C GLN A 457 -10.52 12.30 -23.49
N ALA A 458 -10.27 13.56 -23.10
CA ALA A 458 -10.97 14.22 -22.00
C ALA A 458 -12.47 14.40 -22.28
N LEU A 459 -12.85 14.56 -23.56
CA LEU A 459 -14.25 14.65 -24.01
C LEU A 459 -14.90 13.27 -24.32
N GLY A 460 -14.22 12.16 -24.00
CA GLY A 460 -14.74 10.79 -24.13
C GLY A 460 -14.36 10.05 -25.42
N ALA A 461 -13.58 10.66 -26.32
CA ALA A 461 -13.23 10.05 -27.60
C ALA A 461 -12.12 8.99 -27.49
N LYS A 462 -12.14 8.00 -28.39
CA LYS A 462 -11.07 7.02 -28.57
C LYS A 462 -10.15 7.43 -29.72
N VAL A 463 -8.89 7.75 -29.43
CA VAL A 463 -7.92 8.11 -30.46
C VAL A 463 -7.12 6.88 -30.92
N SER A 464 -7.26 6.52 -32.20
CA SER A 464 -6.62 5.36 -32.84
C SER A 464 -5.46 5.77 -33.76
N GLY A 465 -4.48 4.87 -33.92
CA GLY A 465 -3.34 5.06 -34.83
C GLY A 465 -3.62 4.69 -36.29
N SER A 466 -4.74 4.03 -36.58
CA SER A 466 -5.07 3.49 -37.91
C SER A 466 -6.50 3.78 -38.32
N VAL A 467 -6.69 4.11 -39.60
CA VAL A 467 -8.01 4.32 -40.22
C VAL A 467 -8.64 2.97 -40.58
N SER A 468 -9.89 2.78 -40.15
CA SER A 468 -10.71 1.58 -40.40
C SER A 468 -12.17 1.97 -40.62
N LEU A 469 -13.02 1.03 -41.06
CA LEU A 469 -14.47 1.25 -41.17
C LEU A 469 -15.16 1.64 -39.83
N LYS A 470 -14.50 1.42 -38.69
CA LYS A 470 -15.00 1.82 -37.36
C LYS A 470 -14.56 3.22 -36.94
N THR A 471 -13.75 3.90 -37.76
CA THR A 471 -13.28 5.25 -37.47
C THR A 471 -14.37 6.25 -37.82
N ASP A 472 -14.78 7.08 -36.86
CA ASP A 472 -15.78 8.13 -37.08
C ASP A 472 -15.16 9.38 -37.73
N TYR A 473 -13.98 9.79 -37.26
CA TYR A 473 -13.32 11.03 -37.70
C TYR A 473 -11.83 10.85 -37.98
N VAL A 474 -11.32 11.54 -38.99
CA VAL A 474 -9.88 11.69 -39.26
C VAL A 474 -9.52 13.17 -39.26
N VAL A 475 -8.65 13.58 -38.34
CA VAL A 475 -8.12 14.95 -38.32
C VAL A 475 -6.86 14.99 -39.17
N ALA A 476 -6.86 15.82 -40.21
CA ALA A 476 -5.78 15.93 -41.17
C ALA A 476 -5.05 17.28 -41.03
N GLY A 477 -3.83 17.24 -40.48
CA GLY A 477 -2.89 18.34 -40.50
C GLY A 477 -2.06 18.38 -41.79
N GLU A 478 -1.04 19.23 -41.82
CA GLU A 478 -0.12 19.33 -42.95
C GLU A 478 0.55 17.97 -43.24
N ALA A 479 0.71 17.63 -44.52
CA ALA A 479 1.30 16.35 -44.97
C ALA A 479 0.60 15.08 -44.42
N ALA A 480 -0.74 15.10 -44.30
CA ALA A 480 -1.58 14.00 -43.79
C ALA A 480 -1.45 12.62 -44.49
N GLY A 481 -0.83 12.56 -45.67
CA GLY A 481 -0.31 11.33 -46.29
C GLY A 481 -1.34 10.21 -46.51
N SER A 482 -0.89 8.96 -46.41
CA SER A 482 -1.66 7.76 -46.78
C SER A 482 -2.92 7.49 -45.93
N LYS A 483 -3.01 8.07 -44.73
CA LYS A 483 -4.20 7.94 -43.87
C LYS A 483 -5.35 8.82 -44.32
N LEU A 484 -5.05 10.00 -44.89
CA LEU A 484 -6.06 10.87 -45.49
C LEU A 484 -6.69 10.19 -46.71
N THR A 485 -5.87 9.63 -47.60
CA THR A 485 -6.34 8.89 -48.78
C THR A 485 -7.24 7.72 -48.38
N LYS A 486 -6.83 6.94 -47.37
CA LYS A 486 -7.61 5.82 -46.86
C LYS A 486 -8.94 6.25 -46.21
N ALA A 487 -8.99 7.43 -45.58
CA ALA A 487 -10.21 7.99 -45.02
C ALA A 487 -11.21 8.38 -46.11
N GLN A 488 -10.72 8.99 -47.19
CA GLN A 488 -11.51 9.37 -48.37
C GLN A 488 -12.11 8.14 -49.06
N GLU A 489 -11.32 7.09 -49.26
CA GLU A 489 -11.77 5.82 -49.87
C GLU A 489 -12.87 5.12 -49.06
N LEU A 490 -12.82 5.24 -47.73
CA LEU A 490 -13.77 4.61 -46.82
C LEU A 490 -14.97 5.51 -46.47
N GLY A 491 -15.03 6.73 -47.02
CA GLY A 491 -16.11 7.69 -46.76
C GLY A 491 -16.19 8.20 -45.32
N ILE A 492 -15.06 8.23 -44.61
CA ILE A 492 -14.98 8.67 -43.21
C ILE A 492 -14.92 10.20 -43.16
N THR A 493 -15.55 10.82 -42.16
CA THR A 493 -15.55 12.28 -41.98
C THR A 493 -14.13 12.77 -41.69
N ILE A 494 -13.66 13.75 -42.47
CA ILE A 494 -12.33 14.34 -42.33
C ILE A 494 -12.51 15.75 -41.76
N LEU A 495 -11.73 16.05 -40.72
CA LEU A 495 -11.69 17.36 -40.07
C LEU A 495 -10.33 18.00 -40.32
N ASP A 496 -10.30 19.30 -40.56
CA ASP A 496 -9.07 20.09 -40.50
C ASP A 496 -8.71 20.49 -39.06
N GLU A 497 -7.55 21.13 -38.90
CA GLU A 497 -7.07 21.55 -37.59
C GLU A 497 -7.95 22.65 -36.95
N ALA A 498 -8.53 23.55 -37.74
CA ALA A 498 -9.41 24.60 -37.22
C ALA A 498 -10.75 24.02 -36.75
N GLU A 499 -11.28 23.03 -37.45
CA GLU A 499 -12.47 22.26 -37.07
C GLU A 499 -12.22 21.45 -35.79
N LEU A 500 -11.02 20.88 -35.62
CA LEU A 500 -10.63 20.24 -34.36
C LEU A 500 -10.62 21.24 -33.20
N VAL A 501 -10.00 22.41 -33.37
CA VAL A 501 -9.98 23.45 -32.32
C VAL A 501 -11.40 23.88 -31.95
N ASN A 502 -12.27 24.08 -32.93
CA ASN A 502 -13.67 24.43 -32.69
C ASN A 502 -14.48 23.31 -32.00
N LEU A 503 -14.08 22.04 -32.18
CA LEU A 503 -14.71 20.91 -31.50
C LEU A 503 -14.24 20.76 -30.04
N LEU A 504 -13.04 21.24 -29.72
CA LEU A 504 -12.42 21.15 -28.39
C LEU A 504 -12.77 22.33 -27.47
N ASN A 505 -13.24 23.45 -28.04
CA ASN A 505 -13.77 24.62 -27.34
C ASN A 505 -15.28 24.50 -27.10
#